data_AF-A0A1X2J051-F1
#
_entry.id   AF-A0A1X2J051-F1
#
_cell.length_a   1.000
_cell.length_b   1.000
_cell.length_c   1.000
_cell.angle_alpha   90.00
_cell.angle_beta   90.00
_cell.angle_gamma   90.00
#
_symmetry.space_group_name_H-M   'P 1'
#
loop_
_entity.id
_entity.type
_entity.pdbx_description
1 polymer ?
#
loop_
_entity_poly.entity_id
_entity_poly.type
_entity_poly.pdbx_seq_one_letter_code
_entity_poly.pdbx_strand_id
1 'polypeptide(L)'
;MQLDFNHVAPVLNAINSTYQPLLSRGEAHITVISPPEYRILSKQANITMAMLNTMARDSNIQASEFEVVCLGKVQRYKNVVYQLIVSSPSLVRLRERIFRLYYSNHGNPSFFDPHVSLQQQGKKKGGRVYGVKRMDSA
;
A
#
# COMPACT_ATOMS: atom_id res chain seq x y z
N MET A 1 7.22 2.30 -2.58
CA MET A 1 8.16 1.53 -3.41
C MET A 1 7.50 1.31 -4.76
N GLN A 2 8.16 1.70 -5.85
CA GLN A 2 7.63 1.46 -7.20
C GLN A 2 8.19 0.13 -7.70
N LEU A 3 7.34 -0.67 -8.33
CA LEU A 3 7.66 -1.99 -8.82
C LEU A 3 7.53 -2.01 -10.34
N ASP A 4 8.31 -2.87 -10.99
CA ASP A 4 8.06 -3.19 -12.39
C ASP A 4 6.72 -3.94 -12.49
N PHE A 5 5.81 -3.37 -13.28
CA PHE A 5 4.49 -3.91 -13.53
C PHE A 5 4.53 -5.25 -14.27
N ASN A 6 5.59 -5.52 -15.04
CA ASN A 6 5.75 -6.76 -15.81
C ASN A 6 5.67 -8.01 -14.93
N HIS A 7 6.17 -7.93 -13.69
CA HIS A 7 6.13 -9.07 -12.75
C HIS A 7 4.72 -9.39 -12.24
N VAL A 8 3.82 -8.40 -12.22
CA VAL A 8 2.42 -8.58 -11.76
C VAL A 8 1.42 -8.68 -12.90
N ALA A 9 1.83 -8.40 -14.14
CA ALA A 9 0.99 -8.51 -15.32
C ALA A 9 0.37 -9.90 -15.52
N PRO A 10 1.07 -11.04 -15.28
CA PRO A 10 0.45 -12.36 -15.39
C PRO A 10 -0.74 -12.56 -14.45
N VAL A 11 -0.64 -12.04 -13.22
CA VAL A 11 -1.74 -12.12 -12.24
C VAL A 11 -2.91 -11.28 -12.68
N LEU A 12 -2.66 -10.07 -13.20
CA LEU A 12 -3.72 -9.22 -13.75
C LEU A 12 -4.42 -9.91 -14.94
N ASN A 13 -3.66 -10.53 -15.85
CA ASN A 13 -4.21 -11.23 -17.00
C ASN A 13 -5.09 -12.41 -16.57
N ALA A 14 -4.65 -13.19 -15.58
CA ALA A 14 -5.43 -14.30 -15.03
C ALA A 14 -6.74 -13.83 -14.37
N ILE A 15 -6.76 -12.65 -13.74
CA ILE A 15 -8.01 -12.10 -13.19
C ILE A 15 -8.91 -11.58 -14.31
N ASN A 16 -8.33 -10.91 -15.31
CA ASN A 16 -9.08 -10.36 -16.45
C ASN A 16 -9.75 -11.43 -17.30
N SER A 17 -9.21 -12.65 -17.35
CA SER A 17 -9.81 -13.76 -18.10
C SER A 17 -11.06 -14.38 -17.45
N THR A 18 -11.45 -13.96 -16.24
CA THR A 18 -12.56 -14.60 -15.50
C THR A 18 -13.93 -13.95 -15.66
N TYR A 19 -14.03 -12.61 -15.76
CA TYR A 19 -15.33 -11.92 -15.76
C TYR A 19 -15.36 -10.66 -16.62
N GLN A 20 -14.60 -9.63 -16.26
CA GLN A 20 -14.45 -8.38 -17.01
C GLN A 20 -13.04 -7.83 -16.79
N PRO A 21 -12.46 -7.09 -17.76
CA PRO A 21 -11.14 -6.51 -17.59
C PRO A 21 -11.13 -5.55 -16.38
N LEU A 22 -10.22 -5.78 -15.44
CA LEU A 22 -9.93 -4.85 -14.38
C LEU A 22 -9.35 -3.57 -14.96
N LEU A 23 -9.82 -2.44 -14.45
CA LEU A 23 -9.21 -1.15 -14.71
C LEU A 23 -7.85 -1.11 -14.02
N SER A 24 -6.79 -1.09 -14.82
CA SER A 24 -5.39 -1.00 -14.36
C SER A 24 -4.75 0.31 -14.83
N ARG A 25 -3.69 0.72 -14.14
CA ARG A 25 -2.89 1.91 -14.47
C ARG A 25 -1.51 1.59 -15.04
N GLY A 26 -1.19 0.31 -15.21
CA GLY A 26 0.15 -0.12 -15.58
C GLY A 26 1.21 0.25 -14.53
N GLU A 27 0.80 0.55 -13.30
CA GLU A 27 1.69 0.91 -12.20
C GLU A 27 1.50 -0.08 -11.05
N ALA A 28 2.62 -0.55 -10.51
CA ALA A 28 2.71 -1.45 -9.38
C ALA A 28 3.45 -0.73 -8.25
N HIS A 29 2.84 -0.57 -7.08
CA HIS A 29 3.54 -0.03 -5.91
C HIS A 29 3.05 -0.62 -4.59
N ILE A 30 3.97 -0.88 -3.67
CA ILE A 30 3.64 -1.26 -2.29
C ILE A 30 3.53 0.02 -1.46
N THR A 31 2.38 0.19 -0.81
CA THR A 31 2.14 1.29 0.13
C THR A 31 2.69 0.89 1.49
N VAL A 32 3.81 1.52 1.89
CA VAL A 32 4.44 1.28 3.20
C VAL A 32 3.85 2.16 4.28
N ILE A 33 3.47 3.40 3.95
CA ILE A 33 2.72 4.31 4.82
C ILE A 33 1.59 4.92 3.97
N SER A 34 0.35 4.70 4.40
CA SER A 34 -0.84 5.23 3.76
C SER A 34 -1.04 6.72 4.07
N PRO A 35 -1.79 7.47 3.25
CA PRO A 35 -2.07 8.87 3.53
C PRO A 35 -2.76 9.14 4.88
N PRO A 36 -3.71 8.30 5.36
CA PRO A 36 -4.24 8.42 6.72
C PRO A 36 -3.18 8.23 7.82
N GLU A 37 -2.31 7.22 7.70
CA GLU A 37 -1.22 7.00 8.66
C GLU A 37 -0.26 8.19 8.69
N TYR A 38 0.15 8.71 7.52
CA TYR A 38 1.04 9.87 7.47
C TYR A 38 0.46 11.11 8.18
N ARG A 39 -0.85 11.34 8.08
CA ARG A 39 -1.50 12.44 8.82
C ARG A 39 -1.37 12.28 10.33
N ILE A 40 -1.43 11.05 10.84
CA ILE A 40 -1.27 10.75 12.27
C ILE A 40 0.17 11.00 12.71
N LEU A 41 1.13 10.44 11.96
CA LEU A 41 2.57 10.60 12.21
C LEU A 41 2.98 12.08 12.22
N SER A 42 2.49 12.84 11.23
CA SER A 42 2.79 14.27 11.11
C SER A 42 2.12 15.11 12.20
N LYS A 43 0.84 14.87 12.53
CA LYS A 43 0.10 15.71 13.48
C LYS A 43 0.46 15.46 14.95
N GLN A 44 0.77 14.22 15.34
CA GLN A 44 0.97 13.88 16.74
C GLN A 44 2.44 13.84 17.14
N ALA A 45 3.33 13.46 16.22
CA ALA A 45 4.74 13.19 16.51
C ALA A 45 5.71 14.07 15.72
N ASN A 46 5.21 15.07 14.99
CA ASN A 46 5.98 15.97 14.12
C ASN A 46 6.90 15.22 13.12
N ILE A 47 6.53 14.00 12.74
CA ILE A 47 7.30 13.22 11.77
C ILE A 47 7.05 13.81 10.37
N THR A 48 8.10 14.36 9.78
CA THR A 48 8.03 15.01 8.48
C THR A 48 8.28 14.01 7.34
N MET A 49 7.84 14.36 6.13
CA MET A 49 8.14 13.58 4.93
C MET A 49 9.65 13.45 4.67
N ALA A 50 10.44 14.47 5.03
CA ALA A 50 11.89 14.43 4.90
C ALA A 50 12.50 13.33 5.79
N MET A 51 12.06 13.21 7.04
CA MET A 51 12.50 12.16 7.96
C MET A 51 12.14 10.76 7.43
N LEU A 52 10.92 10.59 6.94
CA LEU A 52 10.48 9.32 6.34
C LEU A 52 11.30 8.95 5.09
N ASN A 53 11.60 9.93 4.25
CA ASN A 53 12.43 9.72 3.06
C ASN A 53 13.86 9.32 3.43
N THR A 54 14.44 9.93 4.47
CA THR A 54 15.76 9.52 5.00
C THR A 54 15.72 8.08 5.49
N MET A 55 14.75 7.71 6.33
CA MET A 55 14.62 6.33 6.81
C MET A 55 14.43 5.31 5.68
N ALA A 56 13.65 5.67 4.66
CA ALA A 56 13.43 4.82 3.49
C ALA A 56 14.71 4.61 2.67
N ARG A 57 15.55 5.64 2.54
CA ARG A 57 16.87 5.56 1.88
C ARG A 57 17.85 4.74 2.70
N ASP A 58 17.97 5.01 4.00
CA ASP A 58 18.84 4.27 4.93
C ASP A 58 18.51 2.77 4.94
N SER A 59 17.22 2.43 4.77
CA SER A 59 16.74 1.05 4.79
C SER A 59 16.77 0.40 3.40
N ASN A 60 17.34 1.09 2.40
CA ASN A 60 17.39 0.67 1.00
C ASN A 60 16.05 0.13 0.48
N ILE A 61 14.96 0.91 0.67
CA ILE A 61 13.58 0.46 0.44
C ILE A 61 13.34 -0.11 -0.97
N GLN A 62 14.08 0.36 -1.98
CA GLN A 62 13.92 -0.11 -3.36
C GLN A 62 14.52 -1.48 -3.61
N ALA A 63 15.45 -1.93 -2.76
CA ALA A 63 16.01 -3.28 -2.79
C ALA A 63 15.28 -4.24 -1.83
N SER A 64 14.14 -3.83 -1.26
CA SER A 64 13.36 -4.68 -0.37
C SER A 64 12.74 -5.86 -1.12
N GLU A 65 13.08 -7.06 -0.70
CA GLU A 65 12.46 -8.28 -1.19
C GLU A 65 11.05 -8.43 -0.63
N PHE A 66 10.16 -9.03 -1.44
CA PHE A 66 8.81 -9.35 -1.04
C PHE A 66 8.31 -10.57 -1.81
N GLU A 67 7.35 -11.26 -1.21
CA GLU A 67 6.63 -12.37 -1.83
C GLU A 67 5.15 -12.01 -1.95
N VAL A 68 4.51 -12.45 -3.03
CA VAL A 68 3.04 -12.36 -3.16
C VAL A 68 2.45 -13.56 -2.44
N VAL A 69 1.70 -13.30 -1.36
CA VAL A 69 1.09 -14.34 -0.54
C VAL A 69 -0.26 -14.76 -1.13
N CYS A 70 -1.12 -13.79 -1.43
CA CYS A 70 -2.45 -14.08 -1.98
C CYS A 70 -3.08 -12.87 -2.68
N LEU A 71 -4.18 -13.14 -3.38
CA LEU A 71 -5.05 -12.12 -3.94
C LEU A 71 -6.17 -11.78 -2.95
N GLY A 72 -6.16 -10.56 -2.43
CA GLY A 72 -7.25 -10.00 -1.65
C GLY A 72 -8.36 -9.48 -2.56
N LYS A 73 -9.62 -9.74 -2.19
CA LYS A 73 -10.81 -9.18 -2.84
C LYS A 73 -11.60 -8.37 -1.81
N VAL A 74 -11.88 -7.12 -2.11
CA VAL A 74 -12.70 -6.24 -1.28
C VAL A 74 -13.89 -5.76 -2.10
N GLN A 75 -15.10 -6.04 -1.61
CA GLN A 75 -16.33 -5.50 -2.19
C GLN A 75 -16.81 -4.31 -1.36
N ARG A 76 -16.96 -3.15 -2.00
CA ARG A 76 -17.49 -1.91 -1.41
C ARG A 76 -18.60 -1.38 -2.30
N TYR A 77 -19.85 -1.47 -1.84
CA TYR A 77 -21.03 -1.16 -2.65
C TYR A 77 -21.02 -1.95 -3.96
N LYS A 78 -21.07 -1.26 -5.10
CA LYS A 78 -21.02 -1.84 -6.46
C LYS A 78 -19.59 -2.14 -6.95
N ASN A 79 -18.57 -1.78 -6.17
CA ASN A 79 -17.17 -1.86 -6.56
C ASN A 79 -16.50 -3.12 -5.99
N VAL A 80 -15.72 -3.79 -6.83
CA VAL A 80 -14.82 -4.88 -6.40
C VAL A 80 -13.39 -4.42 -6.65
N VAL A 81 -12.56 -4.49 -5.62
CA VAL A 81 -11.15 -4.15 -5.67
C VAL A 81 -10.34 -5.39 -5.39
N TYR A 82 -9.40 -5.70 -6.27
CA TYR A 82 -8.42 -6.74 -6.08
C TYR A 82 -7.09 -6.12 -5.67
N GLN A 83 -6.41 -6.74 -4.70
CA GLN A 83 -5.14 -6.28 -4.17
C GLN A 83 -4.21 -7.47 -3.98
N LEU A 84 -2.93 -7.31 -4.30
CA LEU A 84 -1.94 -8.31 -3.96
C LEU A 84 -1.52 -8.08 -2.51
N ILE A 85 -1.68 -9.12 -1.70
CA ILE A 85 -1.18 -9.17 -0.33
C ILE A 85 0.25 -9.68 -0.41
N VAL A 86 1.17 -8.89 0.12
CA VAL A 86 2.60 -9.18 0.06
C VAL A 86 3.16 -9.36 1.47
N SER A 87 4.13 -10.27 1.59
CA SER A 87 4.97 -10.42 2.77
C SER A 87 6.35 -9.85 2.47
N SER A 88 6.87 -9.03 3.37
CA SER A 88 8.19 -8.40 3.22
C SER A 88 8.76 -8.05 4.59
N PRO A 89 9.68 -8.88 5.12
CA PRO A 89 10.30 -8.62 6.42
C PRO A 89 11.04 -7.28 6.48
N SER A 90 11.67 -6.83 5.39
CA SER A 90 12.39 -5.56 5.36
C SER A 90 11.45 -4.35 5.45
N LEU A 91 10.30 -4.39 4.77
CA LEU A 91 9.32 -3.31 4.83
C LEU A 91 8.62 -3.26 6.19
N VAL A 92 8.40 -4.41 6.84
CA VAL A 92 7.91 -4.46 8.23
C VAL A 92 8.92 -3.84 9.19
N ARG A 93 10.21 -4.19 9.09
CA ARG A 93 11.27 -3.55 9.91
C ARG A 93 11.34 -2.04 9.72
N LEU A 94 11.12 -1.53 8.51
CA LEU A 94 11.04 -0.09 8.26
C LEU A 94 9.83 0.53 8.99
N ARG A 95 8.65 -0.12 8.95
CA ARG A 95 7.47 0.33 9.71
C ARG A 95 7.71 0.31 11.22
N GLU A 96 8.37 -0.71 11.74
CA GLU A 96 8.77 -0.77 13.15
C GLU A 96 9.73 0.36 13.53
N ARG A 97 10.71 0.70 12.68
CA ARG A 97 11.61 1.84 12.90
C ARG A 97 10.85 3.16 12.95
N ILE A 98 9.88 3.36 12.05
CA ILE A 98 8.98 4.53 12.06
C ILE A 98 8.12 4.54 13.33
N PHE A 99 7.60 3.38 13.74
CA PHE A 99 6.81 3.26 14.97
C PHE A 99 7.62 3.62 16.21
N ARG A 100 8.88 3.19 16.30
CA ARG A 100 9.78 3.57 17.41
C ARG A 100 9.98 5.09 17.47
N LEU A 101 10.19 5.75 16.33
CA LEU A 101 10.27 7.21 16.28
C LEU A 101 8.94 7.86 16.69
N TYR A 102 7.82 7.33 16.21
CA TYR A 102 6.49 7.83 16.54
C TYR A 102 6.23 7.77 18.05
N TYR A 103 6.56 6.64 18.68
CA TYR A 103 6.45 6.45 20.12
C TYR A 103 7.42 7.34 20.91
N SER A 104 8.68 7.44 20.48
CA SER A 104 9.67 8.30 21.16
C SER A 104 9.29 9.79 21.12
N ASN A 105 8.54 10.19 20.09
CA ASN A 105 8.01 11.54 19.93
C ASN A 105 6.63 11.71 20.58
N HIS A 106 6.28 10.87 21.56
CA HIS A 106 5.02 10.92 22.32
C HIS A 106 3.75 10.67 21.48
N GLY A 107 3.88 10.04 20.32
CA GLY A 107 2.74 9.54 19.55
C GLY A 107 1.99 8.44 20.29
N ASN A 108 0.67 8.38 20.15
CA ASN A 108 -0.17 7.36 20.78
C ASN A 108 -0.18 6.05 19.94
N PRO A 109 0.40 4.94 20.45
CA PRO A 109 0.52 3.67 19.73
C PRO A 109 -0.77 3.13 19.11
N SER A 110 -1.93 3.44 19.70
CA SER A 110 -3.23 2.98 19.21
C SER A 110 -3.61 3.54 17.84
N PHE A 111 -2.91 4.58 17.36
CA PHE A 111 -3.17 5.18 16.05
C PHE A 111 -2.21 4.75 14.93
N PHE A 112 -1.18 3.95 15.23
CA PHE A 112 -0.24 3.46 14.22
C PHE A 112 0.30 2.07 14.60
N ASP A 113 -0.09 1.05 13.85
CA ASP A 113 0.37 -0.33 14.05
C ASP A 113 1.39 -0.71 12.97
N PRO A 114 2.66 -1.02 13.31
CA PRO A 114 3.67 -1.36 12.32
C PRO A 114 3.42 -2.70 11.61
N HIS A 115 2.56 -3.57 12.15
CA HIS A 115 2.32 -4.93 11.64
C HIS A 115 1.07 -5.08 10.77
N VAL A 116 0.34 -3.98 10.52
CA VAL A 116 -0.76 -3.99 9.55
C VAL A 116 -0.27 -4.42 8.17
N SER A 117 -1.06 -5.25 7.49
CA SER A 117 -0.68 -5.86 6.21
C SER A 117 -0.33 -4.82 5.14
N LEU A 118 0.79 -5.04 4.46
CA LEU A 118 1.22 -4.23 3.33
C LEU A 118 0.38 -4.56 2.10
N GLN A 119 -0.15 -3.53 1.45
CA GLN A 119 -1.02 -3.66 0.28
C GLN A 119 -0.35 -3.04 -0.95
N GLN A 120 -0.35 -3.79 -2.05
CA GLN A 120 -0.04 -3.25 -3.36
C GLN A 120 -1.32 -2.67 -3.98
N GLN A 121 -1.30 -1.40 -4.35
CA GLN A 121 -2.46 -0.71 -4.93
C GLN A 121 -2.09 -0.07 -6.28
N GLY A 122 -3.08 0.16 -7.14
CA GLY A 122 -2.96 1.07 -8.30
C GLY A 122 -3.69 2.38 -8.00
N LYS A 123 -3.05 3.55 -8.15
CA LYS A 123 -3.60 4.88 -7.70
C LYS A 123 -4.48 5.64 -8.74
N LYS A 124 -4.59 6.99 -8.78
CA LYS A 124 -5.05 7.88 -9.90
C LYS A 124 -4.48 9.28 -9.59
N LYS A 125 -4.24 10.15 -10.57
CA LYS A 125 -4.02 11.60 -10.34
C LYS A 125 -5.39 12.26 -10.15
N GLY A 126 -5.57 12.97 -9.03
CA GLY A 126 -6.80 13.66 -8.66
C GLY A 126 -7.84 12.74 -7.98
N GLY A 127 -7.91 12.78 -6.65
CA GLY A 127 -8.91 12.06 -5.86
C GLY A 127 -8.52 10.63 -5.46
N ARG A 128 -9.04 10.19 -4.30
CA ARG A 128 -8.71 8.93 -3.61
C ARG A 128 -8.87 7.71 -4.53
N VAL A 129 -8.11 6.65 -4.26
CA VAL A 129 -8.17 5.38 -5.01
C VAL A 129 -9.51 4.71 -4.78
N TYR A 130 -10.24 4.54 -5.87
CA TYR A 130 -11.40 3.69 -5.95
C TYR A 130 -11.22 2.85 -7.23
N GLY A 131 -11.12 1.53 -7.11
CA GLY A 131 -11.43 0.66 -8.25
C GLY A 131 -12.95 0.70 -8.43
N VAL A 132 -13.45 1.64 -9.24
CA VAL A 132 -14.90 1.86 -9.40
C VAL A 132 -15.44 0.97 -10.52
N LYS A 133 -16.43 0.13 -10.20
CA LYS A 133 -17.41 -0.43 -11.14
C LYS A 133 -18.73 0.34 -10.98
N ARG A 134 -19.23 0.95 -12.05
CA ARG A 134 -20.67 1.22 -12.20
C ARG A 134 -21.33 -0.12 -12.56
N MET A 135 -22.21 -0.63 -11.70
CA MET A 135 -23.19 -1.64 -12.09
C MET A 135 -24.41 -0.86 -12.57
N ASP A 136 -24.60 -0.83 -13.89
CA ASP A 136 -25.91 -0.55 -14.46
C ASP A 136 -26.81 -1.74 -14.13
N SER A 137 -27.96 -1.40 -13.57
CA SER A 137 -28.94 -2.32 -13.02
C SER A 137 -29.52 -3.18 -14.14
N ALA A 138 -29.60 -4.50 -13.90
CA ALA A 138 -30.61 -5.35 -14.52
C ALA A 138 -31.91 -5.22 -13.74
#